data_AF-A0A0Q5PG91-F1
#
_entry.id   AF-A0A0Q5PG91-F1
#
_cell.length_a   1.000
_cell.length_b   1.000
_cell.length_c   1.000
_cell.angle_alpha   90.00
_cell.angle_beta   90.00
_cell.angle_gamma   90.00
#
_symmetry.space_group_name_H-M   'P 1'
#
loop_
_entity.id
_entity.type
_entity.pdbx_description
1 polymer ?
#
loop_
_entity_poly.entity_id
_entity_poly.type
_entity_poly.pdbx_seq_one_letter_code
_entity_poly.pdbx_strand_id
1 'polypeptide(L)'
;MNGSNWSFADSGVGVGSHTYTARVENSAGNSAFSAGYGFTETSPFAPPVILNVADANTAHTGTVPAGGTTTDTHPTVSGTGIPGYTVNLYQNTLGCGATTVGADGKWSIKIPGDLSIGAHDFTATQFGVSGGESAASNHWSITVGTILNDMICRSARTTSRPRSLA
;
A
#
# COMPACT_ATOMS: atom_id res chain seq x y z
N MET A 1 -19.27 -26.57 -24.65
CA MET A 1 -20.29 -26.76 -23.59
C MET A 1 -21.24 -27.83 -24.09
N ASN A 2 -21.35 -28.94 -23.38
CA ASN A 2 -22.01 -30.15 -23.90
C ASN A 2 -23.21 -30.52 -23.03
N GLY A 3 -23.99 -29.54 -22.58
CA GLY A 3 -25.16 -29.74 -21.72
C GLY A 3 -24.88 -30.22 -20.29
N SER A 4 -23.70 -30.77 -20.00
CA SER A 4 -23.30 -31.21 -18.65
C SER A 4 -21.86 -30.87 -18.27
N ASN A 5 -21.03 -30.45 -19.21
CA ASN A 5 -19.63 -30.05 -18.98
C ASN A 5 -19.31 -28.71 -19.64
N TRP A 6 -18.54 -27.90 -18.93
CA TRP A 6 -17.98 -26.64 -19.39
C TRP A 6 -16.52 -26.53 -18.94
N SER A 7 -15.75 -25.68 -19.62
CA SER A 7 -14.39 -25.33 -19.26
C SER A 7 -14.23 -23.82 -19.34
N PHE A 8 -13.50 -23.24 -18.40
CA PHE A 8 -13.13 -21.83 -18.39
C PHE A 8 -11.61 -21.75 -18.22
N ALA A 9 -10.97 -20.95 -19.06
CA ALA A 9 -9.54 -20.66 -18.95
C ALA A 9 -9.41 -19.21 -18.50
N ASP A 10 -8.94 -19.03 -17.27
CA ASP A 10 -8.56 -17.73 -16.73
C ASP A 10 -7.04 -17.58 -16.88
N SER A 11 -6.59 -16.50 -17.51
CA SER A 11 -5.17 -16.21 -17.73
C SER A 11 -4.68 -14.96 -17.01
N GLY A 12 -5.49 -14.40 -16.10
CA GLY A 12 -5.20 -13.14 -15.40
C GLY A 12 -5.22 -13.25 -13.88
N VAL A 13 -5.16 -14.47 -13.34
CA VAL A 13 -5.22 -14.69 -11.90
C VAL A 13 -3.91 -14.24 -11.27
N GLY A 14 -3.98 -13.18 -10.46
CA GLY A 14 -2.83 -12.69 -9.70
C GLY A 14 -2.35 -13.72 -8.67
N VAL A 15 -1.14 -13.55 -8.15
CA VAL A 15 -0.59 -14.42 -7.09
C VAL A 15 -1.46 -14.32 -5.83
N GLY A 16 -1.75 -15.46 -5.21
CA GLY A 16 -2.51 -15.50 -3.95
C GLY A 16 -3.55 -16.60 -3.89
N SER A 17 -4.37 -16.56 -2.84
CA SER A 17 -5.47 -17.49 -2.64
C SER A 17 -6.71 -17.01 -3.38
N HIS A 18 -7.34 -17.93 -4.12
CA HIS A 18 -8.51 -17.66 -4.94
C HIS A 18 -9.61 -18.68 -4.66
N THR A 19 -10.86 -18.29 -4.91
CA THR A 19 -11.99 -19.19 -4.83
C THR A 19 -12.92 -18.93 -6.01
N TYR A 20 -13.17 -19.97 -6.80
CA TYR A 20 -14.14 -19.91 -7.88
C TYR A 20 -15.47 -20.54 -7.49
N THR A 21 -16.55 -19.90 -7.90
CA THR A 21 -17.91 -20.45 -7.86
C THR A 21 -18.51 -20.39 -9.25
N ALA A 22 -19.48 -21.25 -9.52
CA ALA A 22 -20.23 -21.25 -10.76
C ALA A 22 -21.73 -21.28 -10.48
N ARG A 23 -22.54 -20.74 -11.39
CA ARG A 23 -23.99 -20.89 -11.39
C ARG A 23 -24.50 -21.02 -12.83
N VAL A 24 -25.69 -21.57 -12.98
CA VAL A 24 -26.37 -21.65 -14.28
C VAL A 24 -27.38 -20.51 -14.37
N GLU A 25 -27.41 -19.84 -15.51
CA GLU A 25 -28.35 -18.76 -15.81
C GLU A 25 -29.19 -19.15 -17.02
N ASN A 26 -30.49 -18.88 -16.99
CA ASN A 26 -31.40 -19.05 -18.11
C ASN A 26 -32.46 -17.92 -18.16
N SER A 27 -33.37 -17.97 -19.14
CA SER A 27 -34.43 -16.95 -19.30
C SER A 27 -35.44 -16.91 -18.16
N ALA A 28 -35.53 -17.95 -17.34
CA ALA A 28 -36.38 -18.01 -16.15
C ALA A 28 -35.66 -17.56 -14.86
N GLY A 29 -34.33 -17.34 -14.91
CA GLY A 29 -33.53 -16.83 -13.80
C GLY A 29 -32.21 -17.58 -13.57
N ASN A 30 -31.60 -17.32 -12.41
CA ASN A 30 -30.29 -17.84 -12.01
C ASN A 30 -30.42 -18.92 -10.93
N SER A 31 -29.59 -19.96 -11.00
CA SER A 31 -29.45 -20.95 -9.93
C SER A 31 -28.70 -20.38 -8.73
N ALA A 32 -28.67 -21.14 -7.62
CA ALA A 32 -27.69 -20.93 -6.56
C ALA A 32 -26.26 -21.11 -7.09
N PHE A 33 -25.29 -20.51 -6.40
CA PHE A 33 -23.87 -20.76 -6.63
C PHE A 33 -23.47 -22.17 -6.18
N SER A 34 -22.46 -22.74 -6.84
CA SER A 34 -21.78 -23.95 -6.42
C SER A 34 -21.04 -23.75 -5.09
N ALA A 35 -20.58 -24.85 -4.49
CA ALA A 35 -19.51 -24.77 -3.50
C ALA A 35 -18.27 -24.09 -4.12
N GLY A 36 -17.50 -23.40 -3.28
CA GLY A 36 -16.27 -22.75 -3.70
C GLY A 36 -15.17 -23.77 -4.00
N TYR A 37 -14.50 -23.60 -5.13
CA TYR A 37 -13.26 -24.30 -5.44
C TYR A 37 -12.08 -23.39 -5.13
N GLY A 38 -11.39 -23.69 -4.03
CA GLY A 38 -10.22 -22.94 -3.59
C GLY A 38 -8.94 -23.42 -4.26
N PHE A 39 -8.09 -22.49 -4.68
CA PHE A 39 -6.74 -22.77 -5.17
C PHE A 39 -5.80 -21.63 -4.79
N THR A 40 -4.49 -21.85 -4.95
CA THR A 40 -3.48 -20.83 -4.68
C THR A 40 -2.58 -20.71 -5.90
N GLU A 41 -2.52 -19.50 -6.44
CA GLU A 41 -1.57 -19.15 -7.48
C GLU A 41 -0.26 -18.72 -6.81
N THR A 42 0.86 -19.22 -7.32
CA THR A 42 2.19 -18.96 -6.73
C THR A 42 3.14 -18.39 -7.77
N SER A 43 4.04 -17.54 -7.32
CA SER A 43 5.09 -16.99 -8.18
C SER A 43 6.45 -17.57 -7.79
N PRO A 44 7.30 -17.92 -8.77
CA PRO A 44 8.68 -18.31 -8.50
C PRO A 44 9.57 -17.10 -8.15
N PHE A 45 9.09 -15.88 -8.38
CA PHE A 45 9.87 -14.67 -8.11
C PHE A 45 9.70 -14.23 -6.67
N ALA A 46 10.82 -13.93 -6.01
CA ALA A 46 10.79 -13.31 -4.69
C ALA A 46 10.02 -11.98 -4.73
N PRO A 47 9.24 -11.65 -3.70
CA PRO A 47 8.60 -10.33 -3.60
C PRO A 47 9.65 -9.23 -3.43
N PRO A 48 9.37 -7.99 -3.85
CA PRO A 48 10.17 -6.84 -3.43
C PRO A 48 10.00 -6.61 -1.91
N VAL A 49 10.86 -5.79 -1.33
CA VAL A 49 10.79 -5.44 0.10
C VAL A 49 10.72 -3.93 0.24
N ILE A 50 9.76 -3.43 1.02
CA ILE A 50 9.69 -2.02 1.40
C ILE A 50 10.56 -1.81 2.64
N LEU A 51 11.52 -0.88 2.56
CA LEU A 51 12.50 -0.62 3.61
C LEU A 51 12.37 0.76 4.26
N ASN A 52 11.70 1.71 3.61
CA ASN A 52 11.59 3.07 4.11
C ASN A 52 10.44 3.84 3.45
N VAL A 53 9.78 4.66 4.26
CA VAL A 53 8.89 5.74 3.82
C VAL A 53 9.47 7.04 4.35
N ALA A 54 9.83 7.96 3.46
CA ALA A 54 10.45 9.23 3.84
C ALA A 54 9.44 10.39 3.81
N ASP A 55 9.45 11.18 4.89
CA ASP A 55 8.84 12.50 4.98
C ASP A 55 9.81 13.54 4.37
N ALA A 56 9.33 14.29 3.38
CA ALA A 56 10.06 15.35 2.70
C ALA A 56 9.48 16.75 2.99
N ASN A 57 8.60 16.89 3.99
CA ASN A 57 8.05 18.18 4.38
C ASN A 57 9.16 19.05 4.99
N THR A 58 9.16 20.36 4.71
CA THR A 58 10.17 21.29 5.23
C THR A 58 10.18 21.38 6.77
N ALA A 59 9.08 20.99 7.43
CA ALA A 59 8.97 20.99 8.88
C ALA A 59 9.59 19.75 9.55
N HIS A 60 9.58 18.60 8.86
CA HIS A 60 10.13 17.34 9.34
C HIS A 60 10.69 16.56 8.16
N THR A 61 11.98 16.24 8.20
CA THR A 61 12.60 15.40 7.16
C THR A 61 13.14 14.13 7.78
N GLY A 62 12.94 12.99 7.11
CA GLY A 62 13.49 11.71 7.56
C GLY A 62 12.56 10.52 7.37
N THR A 63 12.96 9.37 7.92
CA THR A 63 12.18 8.13 7.87
C THR A 63 10.97 8.21 8.78
N VAL A 64 9.80 7.84 8.23
CA VAL A 64 8.58 7.52 8.96
C VAL A 64 8.61 6.02 9.25
N PRO A 65 8.78 5.61 10.52
CA PRO A 65 8.74 4.19 10.89
C PRO A 65 7.39 3.55 10.50
N ALA A 66 7.36 2.24 10.33
CA ALA A 66 6.09 1.53 10.14
C ALA A 66 5.15 1.77 11.35
N GLY A 67 3.90 2.14 11.09
CA GLY A 67 2.93 2.62 12.07
C GLY A 67 3.12 4.07 12.54
N GLY A 68 4.12 4.77 12.01
CA GLY A 68 4.43 6.16 12.35
C GLY A 68 3.46 7.18 11.74
N THR A 69 3.67 8.45 12.09
CA THR A 69 2.86 9.58 11.60
C THR A 69 3.71 10.56 10.80
N THR A 70 3.09 11.22 9.83
CA THR A 70 3.73 12.25 8.99
C THR A 70 2.70 13.33 8.64
N THR A 71 3.18 14.53 8.32
CA THR A 71 2.35 15.59 7.72
C THR A 71 2.64 15.77 6.22
N ASP A 72 3.49 14.92 5.63
CA ASP A 72 3.74 14.87 4.19
C ASP A 72 2.66 14.05 3.49
N THR A 73 1.94 14.69 2.57
CA THR A 73 0.94 14.03 1.72
C THR A 73 1.56 13.35 0.50
N HIS A 74 2.86 13.54 0.25
CA HIS A 74 3.62 12.99 -0.87
C HIS A 74 4.92 12.29 -0.42
N PRO A 75 4.83 11.29 0.47
CA PRO A 75 6.01 10.60 0.97
C PRO A 75 6.73 9.86 -0.16
N THR A 76 8.01 9.55 0.07
CA THR A 76 8.79 8.72 -0.85
C THR A 76 8.97 7.33 -0.27
N VAL A 77 8.47 6.30 -0.97
CA VAL A 77 8.59 4.89 -0.58
C VAL A 77 9.77 4.28 -1.30
N SER A 78 10.61 3.54 -0.58
CA SER A 78 11.82 2.94 -1.14
C SER A 78 12.09 1.55 -0.57
N GLY A 79 12.83 0.76 -1.33
CA GLY A 79 13.01 -0.66 -1.02
C GLY A 79 14.01 -1.37 -1.92
N THR A 80 13.96 -2.70 -1.87
CA THR A 80 14.76 -3.59 -2.72
C THR A 80 13.88 -4.48 -3.60
N GLY A 81 14.44 -4.93 -4.71
CA GLY A 81 13.78 -5.82 -5.67
C GLY A 81 14.79 -6.51 -6.59
N ILE A 82 14.29 -7.23 -7.59
CA ILE A 82 15.14 -7.88 -8.59
C ILE A 82 15.60 -6.83 -9.61
N PRO A 83 16.92 -6.62 -9.84
CA PRO A 83 17.42 -5.66 -10.82
C PRO A 83 16.78 -5.79 -12.20
N GLY A 84 16.37 -4.65 -12.78
CA GLY A 84 15.74 -4.58 -14.09
C GLY A 84 14.26 -4.97 -14.13
N TYR A 85 13.67 -5.41 -13.01
CA TYR A 85 12.23 -5.66 -12.92
C TYR A 85 11.50 -4.35 -12.62
N THR A 86 10.21 -4.29 -12.96
CA THR A 86 9.35 -3.15 -12.61
C THR A 86 8.66 -3.45 -11.29
N VAL A 87 8.81 -2.56 -10.32
CA VAL A 87 8.05 -2.55 -9.07
C VAL A 87 6.78 -1.73 -9.25
N ASN A 88 5.64 -2.30 -8.89
CA ASN A 88 4.36 -1.61 -8.75
C ASN A 88 4.09 -1.38 -7.26
N LEU A 89 3.79 -0.14 -6.89
CA LEU A 89 3.45 0.25 -5.53
C LEU A 89 1.94 0.43 -5.41
N TYR A 90 1.39 -0.07 -4.31
CA TYR A 90 -0.02 0.00 -3.97
C TYR A 90 -0.20 0.73 -2.64
N GLN A 91 -1.26 1.53 -2.54
CA GLN A 91 -1.76 2.14 -1.32
C GLN A 91 -3.17 1.62 -1.05
N ASN A 92 -3.38 0.92 0.06
CA ASN A 92 -4.65 0.29 0.41
C ASN A 92 -5.26 -0.52 -0.77
N THR A 93 -4.43 -1.27 -1.50
CA THR A 93 -4.74 -2.04 -2.73
C THR A 93 -4.85 -1.25 -4.04
N LEU A 94 -4.91 0.08 -4.02
CA LEU A 94 -4.94 0.89 -5.23
C LEU A 94 -3.52 1.15 -5.73
N GLY A 95 -3.23 0.84 -7.00
CA GLY A 95 -1.94 1.15 -7.61
C GLY A 95 -1.68 2.66 -7.62
N CYS A 96 -0.55 3.09 -7.07
CA CYS A 96 -0.21 4.51 -6.90
C CYS A 96 1.10 4.93 -7.57
N GLY A 97 1.90 3.97 -8.07
CA GLY A 97 3.10 4.28 -8.86
C GLY A 97 3.85 3.04 -9.30
N ALA A 98 4.82 3.24 -10.18
CA ALA A 98 5.72 2.18 -10.63
C ALA A 98 7.12 2.73 -10.92
N THR A 99 8.14 1.88 -10.78
CA THR A 99 9.51 2.21 -11.17
C THR A 99 10.30 0.95 -11.51
N THR A 100 11.38 1.08 -12.28
CA THR A 100 12.30 -0.03 -12.52
C THR A 100 13.34 -0.11 -11.40
N VAL A 101 13.60 -1.33 -10.93
CA VAL A 101 14.67 -1.60 -9.96
C VAL A 101 16.02 -1.37 -10.61
N GLY A 102 16.85 -0.55 -9.97
CA GLY A 102 18.22 -0.27 -10.41
C GLY A 102 19.12 -1.50 -10.40
N ALA A 103 20.28 -1.39 -11.05
CA ALA A 103 21.29 -2.46 -11.08
C ALA A 103 21.83 -2.82 -9.68
N ASP A 104 21.73 -1.91 -8.72
CA ASP A 104 22.07 -2.10 -7.31
C ASP A 104 20.97 -2.78 -6.49
N GLY A 105 19.87 -3.18 -7.13
CA GLY A 105 18.74 -3.85 -6.50
C GLY A 105 17.82 -2.93 -5.73
N LYS A 106 17.96 -1.60 -5.87
CA LYS A 106 17.14 -0.62 -5.15
C LYS A 106 16.10 0.03 -6.04
N TRP A 107 15.03 0.49 -5.41
CA TRP A 107 13.98 1.28 -6.07
C TRP A 107 13.45 2.36 -5.11
N SER A 108 12.87 3.41 -5.70
CA SER A 108 12.24 4.52 -4.98
C SER A 108 11.12 5.11 -5.81
N ILE A 109 9.98 5.37 -5.18
CA ILE A 109 8.78 5.95 -5.77
C ILE A 109 8.30 7.07 -4.86
N LYS A 110 8.25 8.30 -5.39
CA LYS A 110 7.52 9.40 -4.75
C LYS A 110 6.05 9.26 -5.07
N ILE A 111 5.18 9.26 -4.05
CA ILE A 111 3.74 9.19 -4.28
C ILE A 111 3.30 10.43 -5.07
N PRO A 112 2.68 10.29 -6.25
CA PRO A 112 2.40 11.41 -7.14
C PRO A 112 1.12 12.18 -6.79
N GLY A 113 0.23 11.59 -6.00
CA GLY A 113 -1.03 12.22 -5.57
C GLY A 113 -1.06 12.47 -4.06
N ASP A 114 -1.91 13.41 -3.65
CA ASP A 114 -2.14 13.71 -2.24
C ASP A 114 -2.76 12.52 -1.51
N LEU A 115 -2.03 11.98 -0.54
CA LEU A 115 -2.62 11.10 0.46
C LEU A 115 -3.59 11.88 1.34
N SER A 116 -4.79 11.32 1.54
CA SER A 116 -5.79 11.88 2.47
C SER A 116 -5.30 11.86 3.92
N ILE A 117 -5.93 12.62 4.80
CA ILE A 117 -5.71 12.43 6.24
C ILE A 117 -6.22 11.05 6.65
N GLY A 118 -5.40 10.31 7.41
CA GLY A 118 -5.74 8.98 7.92
C GLY A 118 -4.65 7.95 7.68
N ALA A 119 -5.03 6.68 7.87
CA ALA A 119 -4.13 5.54 7.73
C ALA A 119 -3.96 5.12 6.27
N HIS A 120 -2.70 4.89 5.89
CA HIS A 120 -2.31 4.37 4.59
C HIS A 120 -1.39 3.18 4.79
N ASP A 121 -1.65 2.11 4.06
CA ASP A 121 -0.82 0.92 4.03
C ASP A 121 -0.22 0.72 2.63
N PHE A 122 1.10 0.54 2.59
CA PHE A 122 1.84 0.33 1.36
C PHE A 122 2.26 -1.12 1.20
N THR A 123 2.05 -1.64 0.00
CA THR A 123 2.59 -2.91 -0.47
C THR A 123 3.13 -2.75 -1.88
N ALA A 124 4.01 -3.64 -2.29
CA ALA A 124 4.60 -3.64 -3.62
C ALA A 124 4.63 -5.04 -4.22
N THR A 125 4.49 -5.12 -5.53
CA THR A 125 4.78 -6.31 -6.33
C THR A 125 5.86 -5.98 -7.36
N GLN A 126 6.46 -6.98 -7.98
CA GLN A 126 7.37 -6.76 -9.10
C GLN A 126 7.09 -7.73 -10.24
N PHE A 127 7.35 -7.27 -11.47
CA PHE A 127 7.12 -8.02 -12.71
C PHE A 127 8.33 -7.86 -13.63
N GLY A 128 8.76 -8.98 -14.23
CA GLY A 128 9.88 -9.00 -15.18
C GLY A 128 9.40 -8.92 -16.63
N VAL A 129 10.25 -8.48 -17.56
CA VAL A 129 9.91 -8.34 -19.00
C VAL A 129 9.32 -9.59 -19.69
N SER A 130 9.47 -10.77 -19.09
CA SER A 130 8.97 -12.05 -19.61
C SER A 130 8.45 -13.01 -18.52
N GLY A 131 8.18 -12.51 -17.32
CA GLY A 131 7.83 -13.35 -16.16
C GLY A 131 6.62 -12.80 -15.42
N GLY A 132 5.77 -13.68 -14.87
CA GLY A 132 4.60 -13.34 -14.06
C GLY A 132 4.90 -12.44 -12.85
N GLU A 133 3.84 -11.90 -12.25
CA GLU A 133 3.94 -11.03 -11.07
C GLU A 133 4.50 -11.81 -9.86
N SER A 134 5.25 -11.13 -8.98
CA SER A 134 5.66 -11.70 -7.69
C SER A 134 4.51 -11.76 -6.69
N ALA A 135 4.73 -12.43 -5.55
CA ALA A 135 3.91 -12.16 -4.37
C ALA A 135 4.04 -10.68 -3.93
N ALA A 136 3.11 -10.22 -3.09
CA ALA A 136 3.22 -8.91 -2.45
C ALA A 136 4.37 -8.85 -1.43
N SER A 137 4.93 -7.66 -1.24
CA SER A 137 5.93 -7.34 -0.23
C SER A 137 5.39 -7.41 1.19
N ASN A 138 6.25 -7.10 2.17
CA ASN A 138 5.79 -6.67 3.48
C ASN A 138 4.87 -5.44 3.39
N HIS A 139 3.99 -5.32 4.37
CA HIS A 139 3.20 -4.12 4.61
C HIS A 139 4.06 -3.02 5.26
N TRP A 140 3.82 -1.78 4.89
CA TRP A 140 4.34 -0.61 5.57
C TRP A 140 3.24 0.43 5.75
N SER A 141 2.73 0.53 6.98
CA SER A 141 1.67 1.50 7.29
C SER A 141 2.23 2.82 7.80
N ILE A 142 1.55 3.91 7.48
CA ILE A 142 1.76 5.25 8.04
C ILE A 142 0.40 5.91 8.31
N THR A 143 0.38 6.95 9.14
CA THR A 143 -0.78 7.84 9.28
C THR A 143 -0.41 9.24 8.83
N VAL A 144 -1.12 9.75 7.83
CA VAL A 144 -1.03 11.16 7.43
C VAL A 144 -1.91 11.97 8.36
N GLY A 145 -1.30 12.86 9.12
CA GLY A 145 -1.95 13.74 10.08
C GLY A 145 -1.98 15.19 9.61
N THR A 146 -2.74 16.00 10.32
CA THR A 146 -2.59 17.46 10.25
C THR A 146 -1.49 17.88 11.21
N ILE A 147 -0.97 19.09 11.02
CA ILE A 147 -0.14 19.72 12.04
C ILE A 147 -1.03 19.86 13.28
N LEU A 148 -0.82 19.00 14.27
CA LEU A 148 -1.30 19.26 15.62
C LEU A 148 -0.51 20.49 16.06
N ASN A 149 -1.09 21.68 15.86
CA ASN A 149 -0.71 22.81 16.67
C ASN A 149 -0.97 22.36 18.09
N ASP A 150 0.09 21.97 18.78
CA ASP A 150 0.11 21.72 20.20
C ASP A 150 -0.11 23.08 20.90
N MET A 151 -1.32 23.61 20.76
CA MET A 151 -1.81 24.74 21.52
C MET A 151 -2.50 24.22 22.77
N ILE A 152 -1.65 24.14 23.81
CA ILE A 152 -1.93 24.64 25.16
C ILE A 152 -2.62 23.63 26.09
N CYS A 153 -1.79 23.02 26.95
CA CYS A 153 -1.97 23.22 28.39
C CYS A 153 -0.79 24.04 28.94
N ARG A 154 -0.71 25.32 28.53
CA ARG A 154 0.11 26.33 29.23
C ARG A 154 -0.68 26.76 30.46
N SER A 155 -0.18 26.50 31.67
CA SER A 155 -0.45 27.33 32.83
C SER A 155 0.85 27.95 33.31
N ALA A 156 1.34 28.94 32.57
CA ALA A 156 2.31 29.90 33.08
C ALA A 156 1.50 31.02 33.76
N ARG A 157 1.34 30.96 35.09
CA ARG A 157 0.87 32.12 35.86
C ARG A 157 2.10 32.91 36.29
N THR A 158 2.49 33.87 35.45
CA THR A 158 3.53 34.85 35.76
C THR A 158 3.05 35.79 36.87
N THR A 159 3.94 36.05 37.81
CA THR A 159 3.85 37.04 38.89
C THR A 159 3.42 38.44 38.42
N SER A 160 2.49 39.07 39.13
CA SER A 160 2.43 40.53 39.22
C SER A 160 2.16 40.96 40.66
N ARG A 161 3.14 41.68 41.24
CA ARG A 161 3.07 42.33 42.55
C ARG A 161 2.91 43.83 42.28
N PRO A 162 1.88 44.52 42.80
CA PRO A 162 1.94 45.96 42.92
C PRO A 162 2.55 46.36 44.26
N ARG A 163 3.53 47.26 44.18
CA ARG A 163 4.05 48.08 45.27
C ARG A 163 3.14 49.30 45.42
N SER A 164 2.69 49.64 46.62
CA SER A 164 2.53 51.04 47.00
C SER A 164 2.79 51.22 48.49
N LEU A 165 3.63 52.20 48.77
CA LEU A 165 3.92 52.76 50.08
C LEU A 165 2.78 53.70 50.51
N ALA A 166 2.39 53.63 51.77
CA ALA A 166 2.19 54.73 52.71
C ALA A 166 1.98 54.12 54.10
#